data_AF-A0A0F9L0F6-F1
#
_entry.id   AF-A0A0F9L0F6-F1
#
_cell.length_a   1.000
_cell.length_b   1.000
_cell.length_c   1.000
_cell.angle_alpha   90.00
_cell.angle_beta   90.00
_cell.angle_gamma   90.00
#
_symmetry.space_group_name_H-M   'P 1'
#
loop_
_entity.id
_entity.type
_entity.pdbx_description
1 polymer ?
#
loop_
_entity_poly.entity_id
_entity_poly.type
_entity_poly.pdbx_seq_one_letter_code
_entity_poly.pdbx_strand_id
1 'polypeptide(L)'
;MDSATLLIVAIVGLAIGFAIAKFMEKGKASKTTLNAKKEAENILKNAQTEGESIKKDKIFQAKEKFLELKAEHEKVIISKDKKINDAFKRTRDKESQISSELAKNAKLNKQLDGKIQEISHKEEFLDKKQSELDKLHKNQVQQLELISGLSAEDAKGQLMESLKENAKTDAMAFIQSTVEDAKLTAQQEAKKIIINTIQRIGTEEAVENCVSVFNLESDDVKGRIIGREGRNIRALESATGVEIIVDDTPDAIILSCFDSVRREIARLSLHKLVTDGRIHPARIEEVV
;
A
#
# COMPACT_ATOMS: atom_id res chain seq x y z
N MET A 1 160.89 23.85 44.37
CA MET A 1 159.77 23.41 45.23
C MET A 1 159.88 21.90 45.36
N ASP A 2 160.10 21.39 46.57
CA ASP A 2 160.31 19.96 46.83
C ASP A 2 159.05 19.15 46.49
N SER A 3 159.25 18.01 45.85
CA SER A 3 158.22 17.06 45.37
C SER A 3 157.21 16.63 46.46
N ALA A 4 157.59 16.71 47.74
CA ALA A 4 156.70 16.44 48.88
C ALA A 4 155.55 17.47 49.02
N THR A 5 155.80 18.75 48.71
CA THR A 5 154.78 19.81 48.83
C THR A 5 153.67 19.69 47.77
N LEU A 6 154.04 19.29 46.54
CA LEU A 6 153.10 19.02 45.45
C LEU A 6 152.16 17.85 45.76
N LEU A 7 152.67 16.82 46.45
CA LEU A 7 151.91 15.62 46.82
C LEU A 7 150.85 15.92 47.89
N ILE A 8 151.19 16.76 48.88
CA ILE A 8 150.25 17.21 49.91
C ILE A 8 149.15 18.08 49.32
N VAL A 9 149.50 19.01 48.42
CA VAL A 9 148.51 19.87 47.73
C VAL A 9 147.57 19.03 46.85
N ALA A 10 148.07 17.99 46.19
CA ALA A 10 147.25 17.09 45.39
C ALA A 10 146.26 16.27 46.24
N ILE A 11 146.70 15.76 47.41
CA ILE A 11 145.84 15.01 48.34
C ILE A 11 144.76 15.91 48.94
N VAL A 12 145.12 17.13 49.34
CA VAL A 12 144.16 18.11 49.88
C VAL A 12 143.17 18.55 48.79
N GLY A 13 143.63 18.76 47.56
CA GLY A 13 142.76 19.06 46.41
C GLY A 13 141.78 17.93 46.10
N LEU A 14 142.22 16.67 46.14
CA LEU A 14 141.36 15.49 45.99
C LEU A 14 140.36 15.35 47.14
N ALA A 15 140.76 15.59 48.38
CA ALA A 15 139.87 15.54 49.54
C ALA A 15 138.79 16.64 49.47
N ILE A 16 139.17 17.86 49.10
CA ILE A 16 138.24 18.98 48.92
C ILE A 16 137.32 18.71 47.72
N GLY A 17 137.86 18.25 46.59
CA GLY A 17 137.08 17.89 45.41
C GLY A 17 136.07 16.77 45.69
N PHE A 18 136.46 15.74 46.43
CA PHE A 18 135.57 14.66 46.86
C PHE A 18 134.50 15.15 47.85
N ALA A 19 134.86 16.02 48.79
CA ALA A 19 133.89 16.62 49.72
C ALA A 19 132.84 17.48 48.99
N ILE A 20 133.25 18.31 48.03
CA ILE A 20 132.35 19.14 47.21
C ILE A 20 131.47 18.25 46.32
N ALA A 21 132.04 17.25 45.66
CA ALA A 21 131.29 16.31 44.83
C ALA A 21 130.23 15.56 45.64
N LYS A 22 130.59 15.04 46.82
CA LYS A 22 129.67 14.32 47.71
C LYS A 22 128.58 15.24 48.28
N PHE A 23 128.88 16.52 48.52
CA PHE A 23 127.90 17.52 48.95
C PHE A 23 126.93 17.90 47.83
N MET A 24 127.42 18.08 46.60
CA MET A 24 126.59 18.33 45.41
C MET A 24 125.73 17.12 45.04
N GLU A 25 126.25 15.91 45.17
CA GLU A 25 125.54 14.66 44.89
C GLU A 25 124.42 14.43 45.92
N LYS A 26 124.69 14.66 47.21
CA LYS A 26 123.64 14.69 48.25
C LYS A 26 122.60 15.78 47.98
N GLY A 27 123.01 16.96 47.54
CA GLY A 27 122.11 18.06 47.20
C GLY A 27 121.21 17.76 45.98
N LYS A 28 121.75 17.15 44.93
CA LYS A 28 120.98 16.72 43.74
C LYS A 28 120.07 15.54 44.06
N ALA A 29 120.56 14.50 44.75
CA ALA A 29 119.75 13.37 45.19
C ALA A 29 118.60 13.81 46.12
N SER A 30 118.86 14.75 47.04
CA SER A 30 117.82 15.35 47.88
C SER A 30 116.80 16.18 47.08
N LYS A 31 117.23 16.90 46.02
CA LYS A 31 116.30 17.63 45.14
C LYS A 31 115.47 16.69 44.27
N THR A 32 116.05 15.64 43.71
CA THR A 32 115.31 14.64 42.90
C THR A 32 114.29 13.90 43.75
N THR A 33 114.65 13.50 44.97
CA THR A 33 113.70 12.86 45.90
C THR A 33 112.62 13.83 46.38
N LEU A 34 112.94 15.11 46.61
CA LEU A 34 111.95 16.13 46.93
C LEU A 34 110.98 16.40 45.77
N ASN A 35 111.49 16.47 44.53
CA ASN A 35 110.66 16.66 43.35
C ASN A 35 109.78 15.44 43.07
N ALA A 36 110.32 14.22 43.18
CA ALA A 36 109.53 13.00 43.07
C ALA A 36 108.44 12.91 44.15
N LYS A 37 108.73 13.34 45.39
CA LYS A 37 107.71 13.45 46.45
C LYS A 37 106.64 14.48 46.10
N LYS A 38 107.02 15.67 45.62
CA LYS A 38 106.06 16.70 45.18
C LYS A 38 105.20 16.25 44.01
N GLU A 39 105.77 15.54 43.05
CA GLU A 39 105.05 15.01 41.90
C GLU A 39 104.08 13.89 42.32
N ALA A 40 104.52 12.99 43.21
CA ALA A 40 103.63 11.99 43.82
C ALA A 40 102.50 12.64 44.63
N GLU A 41 102.79 13.68 45.42
CA GLU A 41 101.78 14.46 46.15
C GLU A 41 100.80 15.16 45.19
N ASN A 42 101.28 15.74 44.09
CA ASN A 42 100.42 16.36 43.07
C ASN A 42 99.55 15.33 42.35
N ILE A 43 100.09 14.15 42.01
CA ILE A 43 99.32 13.06 41.39
C ILE A 43 98.24 12.59 42.36
N LEU A 44 98.57 12.38 43.64
CA LEU A 44 97.61 11.98 44.66
C LEU A 44 96.53 13.05 44.85
N LYS A 45 96.91 14.33 44.88
CA LYS A 45 95.97 15.44 45.00
C LYS A 45 95.05 15.53 43.78
N ASN A 46 95.59 15.40 42.56
CA ASN A 46 94.81 15.42 41.33
C ASN A 46 93.85 14.22 41.26
N ALA A 47 94.32 13.02 41.59
CA ALA A 47 93.49 11.83 41.67
C ALA A 47 92.38 11.95 42.72
N GLN A 48 92.66 12.59 43.87
CA GLN A 48 91.63 12.91 44.87
C GLN A 48 90.60 13.90 44.32
N THR A 49 91.03 14.99 43.69
CA THR A 49 90.10 15.99 43.12
C THR A 49 89.27 15.43 41.97
N GLU A 50 89.86 14.62 41.09
CA GLU A 50 89.15 13.94 40.01
C GLU A 50 88.18 12.90 40.56
N GLY A 51 88.60 12.11 41.57
CA GLY A 51 87.73 11.16 42.25
C GLY A 51 86.53 11.82 42.94
N GLU A 52 86.76 12.97 43.60
CA GLU A 52 85.69 13.79 44.18
C GLU A 52 84.76 14.37 43.11
N SER A 53 85.30 14.82 41.98
CA SER A 53 84.50 15.34 40.86
C SER A 53 83.63 14.24 40.25
N ILE A 54 84.21 13.07 39.94
CA ILE A 54 83.47 11.92 39.40
C ILE A 54 82.40 11.47 40.39
N LYS A 55 82.70 11.44 41.68
CA LYS A 55 81.70 11.10 42.71
C LYS A 55 80.55 12.11 42.71
N LYS A 56 80.84 13.42 42.67
CA LYS A 56 79.82 14.47 42.60
C LYS A 56 78.98 14.36 41.32
N ASP A 57 79.61 14.16 40.17
CA ASP A 57 78.93 14.02 38.88
C ASP A 57 78.03 12.78 38.85
N LYS A 58 78.50 11.64 39.37
CA LYS A 58 77.67 10.42 39.47
C LYS A 58 76.51 10.58 40.43
N ILE A 59 76.71 11.27 41.56
CA ILE A 59 75.63 11.59 42.49
C ILE A 59 74.62 12.55 41.82
N PHE A 60 75.09 13.52 41.04
CA PHE A 60 74.22 14.44 40.32
C PHE A 60 73.40 13.73 39.24
N GLN A 61 74.04 12.91 38.39
CA GLN A 61 73.36 12.07 37.39
C GLN A 61 72.33 11.13 38.04
N ALA A 62 72.65 10.54 39.19
CA ALA A 62 71.71 9.70 39.93
C ALA A 62 70.51 10.51 40.46
N LYS A 63 70.75 11.73 40.98
CA LYS A 63 69.68 12.63 41.42
C LYS A 63 68.80 13.09 40.25
N GLU A 64 69.39 13.42 39.11
CA GLU A 64 68.66 13.83 37.91
C GLU A 64 67.76 12.70 37.41
N LYS A 65 68.31 11.48 37.23
CA LYS A 65 67.51 10.30 36.87
C LYS A 65 66.44 9.97 37.90
N PHE A 66 66.73 10.15 39.19
CA PHE A 66 65.73 9.94 40.24
C PHE A 66 64.58 10.95 40.14
N LEU A 67 64.87 12.22 39.90
CA LEU A 67 63.85 13.26 39.71
C LEU A 67 63.03 13.02 38.44
N GLU A 68 63.66 12.61 37.34
CA GLU A 68 63.00 12.26 36.10
C GLU A 68 62.04 11.07 36.28
N LEU A 69 62.53 9.96 36.84
CA LEU A 69 61.71 8.77 37.14
C LEU A 69 60.57 9.10 38.09
N LYS A 70 60.81 9.95 39.11
CA LYS A 70 59.78 10.39 40.03
C LYS A 70 58.69 11.19 39.32
N ALA A 71 59.08 12.12 38.43
CA ALA A 71 58.13 12.92 37.65
C ALA A 71 57.31 12.06 36.68
N GLU A 72 57.92 11.07 36.03
CA GLU A 72 57.19 10.10 35.19
C GLU A 72 56.20 9.27 36.01
N HIS A 73 56.63 8.75 37.16
CA HIS A 73 55.74 8.01 38.06
C HIS A 73 54.57 8.86 38.55
N GLU A 74 54.80 10.11 38.91
CA GLU A 74 53.77 11.04 39.35
C GLU A 74 52.75 11.30 38.23
N LYS A 75 53.21 11.49 36.98
CA LYS A 75 52.31 11.58 35.82
C LYS A 75 51.47 10.31 35.63
N VAL A 76 52.09 9.13 35.76
CA VAL A 76 51.37 7.85 35.63
C VAL A 76 50.33 7.71 36.74
N ILE A 77 50.67 8.04 37.99
CA ILE A 77 49.74 8.00 39.13
C ILE A 77 48.56 8.92 38.88
N ILE A 78 48.80 10.19 38.54
CA ILE A 78 47.73 11.15 38.24
C ILE A 78 46.84 10.65 37.09
N SER A 79 47.43 10.07 36.04
CA SER A 79 46.66 9.53 34.92
C SER A 79 45.80 8.32 35.33
N LYS A 80 46.31 7.45 36.21
CA LYS A 80 45.59 6.30 36.74
C LYS A 80 44.47 6.75 37.67
N ASP A 81 44.74 7.67 38.58
CA ASP A 81 43.73 8.21 39.50
C ASP A 81 42.60 8.89 38.74
N LYS A 82 42.92 9.63 37.66
CA LYS A 82 41.91 10.21 36.78
C LYS A 82 41.04 9.13 36.13
N LYS A 83 41.65 8.08 35.55
CA LYS A 83 40.91 6.97 34.93
C LYS A 83 40.03 6.22 35.94
N ILE A 84 40.54 5.99 37.15
CA ILE A 84 39.80 5.34 38.24
C ILE A 84 38.61 6.21 38.67
N ASN A 85 38.83 7.52 38.87
CA ASN A 85 37.76 8.45 39.24
C ASN A 85 36.68 8.56 38.15
N ASP A 86 37.06 8.58 36.88
CA ASP A 86 36.11 8.61 35.76
C ASP A 86 35.31 7.30 35.68
N ALA A 87 35.96 6.15 35.88
CA ALA A 87 35.30 4.85 35.93
C ALA A 87 34.35 4.75 37.15
N PHE A 88 34.76 5.25 38.31
CA PHE A 88 33.94 5.28 39.52
C PHE A 88 32.71 6.16 39.34
N LYS A 89 32.87 7.36 38.76
CA LYS A 89 31.73 8.24 38.44
C LYS A 89 30.74 7.56 37.50
N ARG A 90 31.20 6.98 36.39
CA ARG A 90 30.33 6.26 35.45
C ARG A 90 29.61 5.08 36.11
N THR A 91 30.30 4.36 36.98
CA THR A 91 29.71 3.22 37.70
C THR A 91 28.63 3.70 38.67
N ARG A 92 28.93 4.74 39.46
CA ARG A 92 27.97 5.34 40.38
C ARG A 92 26.74 5.91 39.66
N ASP A 93 26.94 6.57 38.52
CA ASP A 93 25.84 7.11 37.72
C ASP A 93 24.94 5.98 37.19
N LYS A 94 25.54 4.89 36.69
CA LYS A 94 24.81 3.68 36.26
C LYS A 94 24.07 3.02 37.42
N GLU A 95 24.71 2.86 38.59
CA GLU A 95 24.06 2.31 39.78
C GLU A 95 22.87 3.16 40.22
N SER A 96 22.99 4.48 40.19
CA SER A 96 21.91 5.41 40.48
C SER A 96 20.74 5.26 39.49
N GLN A 97 21.05 5.18 38.18
CA GLN A 97 20.04 4.95 37.14
C GLN A 97 19.33 3.61 37.33
N ILE A 98 20.08 2.52 37.53
CA ILE A 98 19.52 1.18 37.75
C ILE A 98 18.65 1.15 39.01
N SER A 99 19.10 1.78 40.09
CA SER A 99 18.32 1.87 41.34
C SER A 99 17.00 2.62 41.14
N SER A 100 17.04 3.73 40.38
CA SER A 100 15.84 4.50 40.03
C SER A 100 14.87 3.68 39.17
N GLU A 101 15.39 2.97 38.17
CA GLU A 101 14.59 2.08 37.32
C GLU A 101 14.00 0.90 38.09
N LEU A 102 14.76 0.30 39.01
CA LEU A 102 14.27 -0.76 39.89
C LEU A 102 13.14 -0.27 40.79
N ALA A 103 13.28 0.92 41.40
CA ALA A 103 12.24 1.51 42.22
C ALA A 103 10.97 1.81 41.40
N LYS A 104 11.13 2.30 40.17
CA LYS A 104 10.02 2.54 39.24
C LYS A 104 9.31 1.23 38.85
N ASN A 105 10.07 0.20 38.51
CA ASN A 105 9.53 -1.12 38.18
C ASN A 105 8.81 -1.77 39.37
N ALA A 106 9.38 -1.69 40.57
CA ALA A 106 8.74 -2.21 41.77
C ALA A 106 7.39 -1.50 42.04
N LYS A 107 7.33 -0.18 41.86
CA LYS A 107 6.08 0.58 41.97
C LYS A 107 5.07 0.17 40.91
N LEU A 108 5.51 0.00 39.66
CA LEU A 108 4.64 -0.41 38.56
C LEU A 108 4.07 -1.81 38.79
N ASN A 109 4.90 -2.77 39.21
CA ASN A 109 4.47 -4.13 39.56
C ASN A 109 3.42 -4.11 40.66
N LYS A 110 3.64 -3.34 41.74
CA LYS A 110 2.66 -3.21 42.82
C LYS A 110 1.32 -2.62 42.34
N GLN A 111 1.35 -1.66 41.41
CA GLN A 111 0.13 -1.12 40.80
C GLN A 111 -0.56 -2.16 39.91
N LEU A 112 0.22 -2.97 39.20
CA LEU A 112 -0.28 -4.02 38.31
C LEU A 112 -0.94 -5.14 39.11
N ASP A 113 -0.30 -5.60 40.19
CA ASP A 113 -0.87 -6.57 41.13
C ASP A 113 -2.19 -6.06 41.75
N GLY A 114 -2.24 -4.78 42.14
CA GLY A 114 -3.47 -4.16 42.63
C GLY A 114 -4.60 -4.18 41.58
N LYS A 115 -4.28 -3.87 40.31
CA LYS A 115 -5.25 -3.96 39.21
C LYS A 115 -5.71 -5.39 38.94
N ILE A 116 -4.81 -6.37 39.01
CA ILE A 116 -5.16 -7.79 38.84
C ILE A 116 -6.16 -8.21 39.93
N GLN A 117 -5.93 -7.83 41.19
CA GLN A 117 -6.86 -8.11 42.28
C GLN A 117 -8.22 -7.42 42.09
N GLU A 118 -8.23 -6.16 41.66
CA GLU A 118 -9.48 -5.44 41.35
C GLU A 118 -10.27 -6.12 40.21
N ILE A 119 -9.58 -6.57 39.16
CA ILE A 119 -10.21 -7.27 38.03
C ILE A 119 -10.77 -8.61 38.49
N SER A 120 -9.98 -9.40 39.21
CA SER A 120 -10.42 -10.70 39.76
C SER A 120 -11.66 -10.55 40.64
N HIS A 121 -11.71 -9.53 41.50
CA HIS A 121 -12.90 -9.27 42.32
C HIS A 121 -14.12 -8.84 41.48
N LYS A 122 -13.91 -8.09 40.39
CA LYS A 122 -14.99 -7.73 39.45
C LYS A 122 -15.50 -8.95 38.69
N GLU A 123 -14.63 -9.85 38.26
CA GLU A 123 -14.99 -11.10 37.60
C GLU A 123 -15.84 -11.97 38.53
N GLU A 124 -15.40 -12.20 39.76
CA GLU A 124 -16.19 -12.95 40.75
C GLU A 124 -17.57 -12.31 41.03
N PHE A 125 -17.62 -10.98 41.08
CA PHE A 125 -18.87 -10.26 41.28
C PHE A 125 -19.81 -10.39 40.06
N LEU A 126 -19.27 -10.31 38.85
CA LEU A 126 -20.03 -10.49 37.62
C LEU A 126 -20.56 -11.92 37.50
N ASP A 127 -19.73 -12.93 37.80
CA ASP A 127 -20.15 -14.33 37.78
C ASP A 127 -21.29 -14.60 38.77
N LYS A 128 -21.22 -14.02 39.98
CA LYS A 128 -22.32 -14.10 40.96
C LYS A 128 -23.60 -13.46 40.41
N LYS A 129 -23.50 -12.25 39.87
CA LYS A 129 -24.65 -11.55 39.26
C LYS A 129 -25.24 -12.32 38.09
N GLN A 130 -24.41 -12.93 37.25
CA GLN A 130 -24.85 -13.71 36.12
C GLN A 130 -25.59 -14.97 36.58
N SER A 131 -25.07 -15.66 37.60
CA SER A 131 -25.78 -16.79 38.21
C SER A 131 -27.11 -16.38 38.85
N GLU A 132 -27.18 -15.22 39.51
CA GLU A 132 -28.43 -14.69 40.07
C GLU A 132 -29.44 -14.33 38.97
N LEU A 133 -28.99 -13.70 37.88
CA LEU A 133 -29.82 -13.40 36.72
C LEU A 133 -30.35 -14.67 36.05
N ASP A 134 -29.52 -15.68 35.86
CA ASP A 134 -29.95 -16.95 35.27
C ASP A 134 -31.00 -17.65 36.15
N LYS A 135 -30.85 -17.60 37.48
CA LYS A 135 -31.85 -18.10 38.42
C LYS A 135 -33.14 -17.31 38.35
N LEU A 136 -33.07 -15.98 38.33
CA LEU A 136 -34.24 -15.11 38.21
C LEU A 136 -34.97 -15.35 36.89
N HIS A 137 -34.24 -15.44 35.78
CA HIS A 137 -34.80 -15.73 34.47
C HIS A 137 -35.50 -17.09 34.45
N LYS A 138 -34.86 -18.14 35.01
CA LYS A 138 -35.45 -19.47 35.12
C LYS A 138 -36.73 -19.45 35.98
N ASN A 139 -36.73 -18.75 37.10
CA ASN A 139 -37.91 -18.60 37.95
C ASN A 139 -39.02 -17.84 37.22
N GLN A 140 -38.68 -16.80 36.47
CA GLN A 140 -39.64 -16.00 35.73
C GLN A 140 -40.28 -16.80 34.59
N VAL A 141 -39.50 -17.62 33.88
CA VAL A 141 -40.01 -18.58 32.90
C VAL A 141 -40.97 -19.57 33.57
N GLN A 142 -40.60 -20.17 34.70
CA GLN A 142 -41.49 -21.09 35.44
C GLN A 142 -42.78 -20.43 35.91
N GLN A 143 -42.73 -19.19 36.39
CA GLN A 143 -43.93 -18.44 36.80
C GLN A 143 -44.82 -18.12 35.60
N LEU A 144 -44.22 -17.76 34.45
CA LEU A 144 -44.97 -17.54 33.21
C LEU A 144 -45.64 -18.84 32.72
N GLU A 145 -44.96 -19.98 32.78
CA GLU A 145 -45.52 -21.30 32.46
C GLU A 145 -46.72 -21.65 33.37
N LEU A 146 -46.61 -21.33 34.67
CA LEU A 146 -47.70 -21.54 35.63
C LEU A 146 -48.91 -20.61 35.38
N ILE A 147 -48.67 -19.34 35.01
CA ILE A 147 -49.71 -18.34 34.78
C ILE A 147 -50.40 -18.55 33.41
N SER A 148 -49.66 -18.94 32.38
CA SER A 148 -50.20 -19.16 31.04
C SER A 148 -50.99 -20.47 30.92
N GLY A 149 -50.78 -21.43 31.84
CA GLY A 149 -51.37 -22.78 31.74
C GLY A 149 -50.90 -23.57 30.51
N LEU A 150 -49.90 -23.05 29.80
CA LEU A 150 -49.31 -23.57 28.57
C LEU A 150 -47.82 -23.75 28.81
N SER A 151 -47.27 -24.92 28.49
CA SER A 151 -45.83 -25.13 28.59
C SER A 151 -45.08 -24.20 27.61
N ALA A 152 -43.81 -23.89 27.87
CA ALA A 152 -43.00 -23.08 26.95
C ALA A 152 -42.93 -23.70 25.54
N GLU A 153 -43.06 -25.03 25.41
CA GLU A 153 -43.15 -25.70 24.12
C GLU A 153 -44.50 -25.46 23.42
N ASP A 154 -45.61 -25.48 24.15
CA ASP A 154 -46.94 -25.22 23.58
C ASP A 154 -47.10 -23.77 23.11
N ALA A 155 -46.59 -22.82 23.90
CA ALA A 155 -46.58 -21.40 23.52
C ALA A 155 -45.70 -21.15 22.29
N LYS A 156 -44.55 -21.85 22.20
CA LYS A 156 -43.69 -21.80 21.01
C LYS A 156 -44.36 -22.44 19.80
N GLY A 157 -45.13 -23.52 20.00
CA GLY A 157 -45.95 -24.16 18.98
C GLY A 157 -46.99 -23.22 18.40
N GLN A 158 -47.81 -22.59 19.25
CA GLN A 158 -48.80 -21.60 18.83
C GLN A 158 -48.19 -20.39 18.12
N LEU A 159 -47.05 -19.88 18.62
CA LEU A 159 -46.35 -18.76 17.99
C LEU A 159 -45.83 -19.16 16.59
N MET A 160 -45.28 -20.37 16.46
CA MET A 160 -44.78 -20.89 15.19
C MET A 160 -45.91 -21.12 14.18
N GLU A 161 -47.07 -21.57 14.65
CA GLU A 161 -48.26 -21.78 13.82
C GLU A 161 -48.83 -20.46 13.32
N SER A 162 -48.95 -19.45 14.20
CA SER A 162 -49.34 -18.09 13.81
C SER A 162 -48.34 -17.44 12.84
N LEU A 163 -47.03 -17.64 13.05
CA LEU A 163 -45.98 -17.19 12.12
C LEU A 163 -46.10 -17.86 10.74
N LYS A 164 -46.38 -19.17 10.70
CA LYS A 164 -46.62 -19.89 9.44
C LYS A 164 -47.86 -19.37 8.72
N GLU A 165 -48.94 -19.09 9.44
CA GLU A 165 -50.19 -18.60 8.87
C GLU A 165 -50.03 -17.18 8.30
N ASN A 166 -49.32 -16.30 9.01
CA ASN A 166 -48.97 -14.97 8.53
C ASN A 166 -48.05 -15.03 7.30
N ALA A 167 -46.98 -15.84 7.34
CA ALA A 167 -46.09 -16.01 6.19
C ALA A 167 -46.80 -16.57 4.96
N LYS A 168 -47.77 -17.46 5.14
CA LYS A 168 -48.61 -17.99 4.05
C LYS A 168 -49.52 -16.91 3.46
N THR A 169 -50.08 -16.06 4.30
CA THR A 169 -50.95 -14.94 3.88
C THR A 169 -50.16 -13.90 3.08
N ASP A 170 -48.97 -13.53 3.54
CA ASP A 170 -48.08 -12.59 2.83
C ASP A 170 -47.61 -13.17 1.49
N ALA A 171 -47.27 -14.46 1.46
CA ALA A 171 -46.90 -15.14 0.23
C ALA A 171 -48.05 -15.16 -0.79
N MET A 172 -49.29 -15.38 -0.35
CA MET A 172 -50.47 -15.32 -1.24
C MET A 172 -50.70 -13.90 -1.78
N ALA A 173 -50.57 -12.88 -0.94
CA ALA A 173 -50.70 -11.49 -1.37
C ALA A 173 -49.65 -11.12 -2.43
N PHE A 174 -48.40 -11.55 -2.23
CA PHE A 174 -47.31 -11.33 -3.18
C PHE A 174 -47.52 -12.05 -4.52
N ILE A 175 -48.01 -13.30 -4.47
CA ILE A 175 -48.35 -14.05 -5.70
C ILE A 175 -49.47 -13.33 -6.46
N GLN A 176 -50.51 -12.89 -5.76
CA GLN A 176 -51.64 -12.19 -6.36
C GLN A 176 -51.18 -10.91 -7.07
N SER A 177 -50.37 -10.06 -6.42
CA SER A 177 -49.86 -8.82 -7.01
C SER A 177 -48.97 -9.10 -8.23
N THR A 178 -48.11 -10.11 -8.15
CA THR A 178 -47.22 -10.50 -9.25
C THR A 178 -48.00 -10.95 -10.48
N VAL A 179 -49.09 -11.71 -10.29
CA VAL A 179 -49.95 -12.14 -11.40
C VAL A 179 -50.69 -10.96 -12.03
N GLU A 180 -51.12 -9.99 -11.22
CA GLU A 180 -51.81 -8.80 -11.70
C GLU A 180 -50.88 -7.87 -12.49
N ASP A 181 -49.66 -7.65 -12.00
CA ASP A 181 -48.61 -6.90 -12.70
C ASP A 181 -48.22 -7.58 -14.02
N ALA A 182 -48.10 -8.91 -14.03
CA ALA A 182 -47.83 -9.67 -15.24
C ALA A 182 -48.94 -9.52 -16.28
N LYS A 183 -50.21 -9.53 -15.86
CA LYS A 183 -51.36 -9.29 -16.76
C LYS A 183 -51.35 -7.87 -17.33
N LEU A 184 -51.10 -6.86 -16.51
CA LEU A 184 -51.03 -5.46 -16.95
C LEU A 184 -49.90 -5.27 -17.96
N THR A 185 -48.73 -5.81 -17.68
CA THR A 185 -47.56 -5.75 -18.57
C THR A 185 -47.84 -6.45 -19.90
N ALA A 186 -48.41 -7.66 -19.85
CA ALA A 186 -48.79 -8.40 -21.05
C ALA A 186 -49.81 -7.63 -21.92
N GLN A 187 -50.79 -6.97 -21.29
CA GLN A 187 -51.79 -6.18 -22.01
C GLN A 187 -51.18 -4.94 -22.67
N GLN A 188 -50.23 -4.28 -22.02
CA GLN A 188 -49.51 -3.13 -22.59
C GLN A 188 -48.66 -3.55 -23.79
N GLU A 189 -47.88 -4.62 -23.67
CA GLU A 189 -47.07 -5.14 -24.78
C GLU A 189 -47.93 -5.64 -25.94
N ALA A 190 -49.05 -6.32 -25.67
CA ALA A 190 -49.98 -6.73 -26.71
C ALA A 190 -50.52 -5.53 -27.51
N LYS A 191 -50.93 -4.46 -26.83
CA LYS A 191 -51.39 -3.22 -27.50
C LYS A 191 -50.28 -2.60 -28.35
N LYS A 192 -49.05 -2.56 -27.84
CA LYS A 192 -47.88 -2.01 -28.55
C LYS A 192 -47.57 -2.82 -29.82
N ILE A 193 -47.61 -4.15 -29.75
CA ILE A 193 -47.41 -5.03 -30.92
C ILE A 193 -48.48 -4.76 -31.97
N ILE A 194 -49.75 -4.68 -31.58
CA ILE A 194 -50.85 -4.40 -32.52
C ILE A 194 -50.66 -3.05 -33.21
N ILE A 195 -50.37 -1.99 -32.45
CA ILE A 195 -50.16 -0.65 -33.02
C ILE A 195 -48.98 -0.64 -34.01
N ASN A 196 -47.85 -1.24 -33.63
CA ASN A 196 -46.68 -1.33 -34.52
C ASN A 196 -46.97 -2.13 -35.80
N THR A 197 -47.79 -3.17 -35.69
CA THR A 197 -48.20 -4.00 -36.83
C THR A 197 -49.10 -3.21 -37.77
N ILE A 198 -50.10 -2.50 -37.24
CA ILE A 198 -50.97 -1.62 -38.03
C ILE A 198 -50.18 -0.53 -38.73
N GLN A 199 -49.24 0.12 -38.03
CA GLN A 199 -48.41 1.18 -38.61
C GLN A 199 -47.50 0.70 -39.75
N ARG A 200 -47.04 -0.55 -39.69
CA ARG A 200 -46.18 -1.13 -40.73
C ARG A 200 -46.95 -1.65 -41.94
N ILE A 201 -48.05 -2.37 -41.71
CA ILE A 201 -48.75 -3.11 -42.77
C ILE A 201 -49.90 -2.28 -43.38
N GLY A 202 -50.47 -1.35 -42.61
CA GLY A 202 -51.70 -0.65 -42.99
C GLY A 202 -51.59 0.17 -44.26
N THR A 203 -50.43 0.72 -44.60
CA THR A 203 -50.23 1.48 -45.85
C THR A 203 -50.02 0.57 -47.05
N GLU A 204 -49.34 -0.56 -46.88
CA GLU A 204 -49.06 -1.51 -47.97
C GLU A 204 -50.35 -2.25 -48.39
N GLU A 205 -51.10 -2.77 -47.41
CA GLU A 205 -52.37 -3.46 -47.64
C GLU A 205 -53.43 -2.52 -48.26
N ALA A 206 -53.45 -1.24 -47.85
CA ALA A 206 -54.38 -0.28 -48.41
C ALA A 206 -54.12 -0.01 -49.91
N VAL A 207 -52.87 -0.03 -50.37
CA VAL A 207 -52.53 0.17 -51.78
C VAL A 207 -52.89 -1.07 -52.60
N GLU A 208 -52.49 -2.26 -52.16
CA GLU A 208 -52.84 -3.53 -52.83
C GLU A 208 -54.36 -3.72 -52.91
N ASN A 209 -55.07 -3.37 -51.84
CA ASN A 209 -56.51 -3.48 -51.79
C ASN A 209 -57.24 -2.29 -52.42
N CYS A 210 -56.61 -1.32 -53.08
CA CYS A 210 -57.32 -0.20 -53.77
C CYS A 210 -57.10 -0.14 -55.29
N VAL A 211 -56.03 -0.73 -55.82
CA VAL A 211 -55.65 -0.62 -57.25
C VAL A 211 -55.53 -2.00 -57.89
N SER A 212 -56.01 -2.17 -59.12
CA SER A 212 -55.77 -3.36 -59.94
C SER A 212 -55.42 -2.96 -61.35
N VAL A 213 -54.44 -3.63 -61.94
CA VAL A 213 -54.06 -3.44 -63.34
C VAL A 213 -54.78 -4.47 -64.21
N PHE A 214 -55.39 -4.03 -65.30
CA PHE A 214 -55.99 -4.90 -66.31
C PHE A 214 -55.21 -4.79 -67.62
N ASN A 215 -54.63 -5.90 -68.04
CA ASN A 215 -53.81 -5.97 -69.26
C ASN A 215 -54.68 -6.27 -70.47
N LEU A 216 -54.41 -5.60 -71.58
CA LEU A 216 -55.09 -5.75 -72.86
C LEU A 216 -54.16 -6.40 -73.89
N GLU A 217 -54.76 -7.07 -74.88
CA GLU A 217 -54.00 -7.75 -75.94
C GLU A 217 -53.57 -6.81 -77.08
N SER A 218 -54.18 -5.61 -77.17
CA SER A 218 -53.80 -4.55 -78.13
C SER A 218 -54.43 -3.20 -77.79
N ASP A 219 -53.77 -2.11 -78.19
CA ASP A 219 -54.30 -0.74 -78.08
C ASP A 219 -55.60 -0.50 -78.89
N ASP A 220 -55.87 -1.30 -79.92
CA ASP A 220 -57.14 -1.26 -80.67
C ASP A 220 -58.34 -1.65 -79.79
N VAL A 221 -58.13 -2.52 -78.79
CA VAL A 221 -59.13 -2.87 -77.78
C VAL A 221 -59.26 -1.73 -76.77
N LYS A 222 -58.16 -1.10 -76.36
CA LYS A 222 -58.13 0.08 -75.48
C LYS A 222 -58.99 1.22 -76.05
N GLY A 223 -58.82 1.54 -77.34
CA GLY A 223 -59.62 2.57 -78.02
C GLY A 223 -61.13 2.27 -78.07
N ARG A 224 -61.52 1.00 -78.19
CA ARG A 224 -62.94 0.57 -78.16
C ARG A 224 -63.56 0.62 -76.76
N ILE A 225 -62.79 0.27 -75.73
CA ILE A 225 -63.21 0.40 -74.32
C ILE A 225 -63.46 1.87 -73.97
N ILE A 226 -62.59 2.79 -74.42
CA ILE A 226 -62.78 4.24 -74.22
C ILE A 226 -64.03 4.74 -74.96
N GLY A 227 -64.16 4.37 -76.23
CA GLY A 227 -65.23 4.84 -77.11
C GLY A 227 -65.07 6.32 -77.51
N ARG A 228 -65.84 6.76 -78.51
CA ARG A 228 -65.79 8.17 -78.98
C ARG A 228 -66.20 9.11 -77.83
N GLU A 229 -65.28 9.99 -77.42
CA GLU A 229 -65.40 10.93 -76.29
C GLU A 229 -65.47 10.29 -74.89
N GLY A 230 -64.98 9.06 -74.72
CA GLY A 230 -64.96 8.39 -73.41
C GLY A 230 -66.34 7.89 -72.94
N ARG A 231 -67.33 7.86 -73.84
CA ARG A 231 -68.72 7.49 -73.50
C ARG A 231 -68.86 6.08 -72.94
N ASN A 232 -68.03 5.14 -73.40
CA ASN A 232 -68.08 3.76 -72.94
C ASN A 232 -67.45 3.60 -71.56
N ILE A 233 -66.30 4.24 -71.30
CA ILE A 233 -65.68 4.25 -69.97
C ILE A 233 -66.60 4.89 -68.94
N ARG A 234 -67.18 6.06 -69.22
CA ARG A 234 -68.09 6.71 -68.26
C ARG A 234 -69.34 5.87 -67.93
N ALA A 235 -69.87 5.13 -68.91
CA ALA A 235 -70.98 4.21 -68.68
C ALA A 235 -70.56 3.06 -67.75
N LEU A 236 -69.35 2.50 -67.97
CA LEU A 236 -68.80 1.45 -67.13
C LEU A 236 -68.45 1.94 -65.71
N GLU A 237 -67.87 3.13 -65.59
CA GLU A 237 -67.60 3.79 -64.30
C GLU A 237 -68.90 4.06 -63.53
N SER A 238 -69.95 4.54 -64.21
CA SER A 238 -71.25 4.78 -63.60
C SER A 238 -71.97 3.50 -63.20
N ALA A 239 -71.83 2.41 -63.97
CA ALA A 239 -72.47 1.14 -63.68
C ALA A 239 -71.77 0.37 -62.54
N THR A 240 -70.43 0.38 -62.53
CA THR A 240 -69.64 -0.39 -61.55
C THR A 240 -69.24 0.41 -60.31
N GLY A 241 -69.24 1.74 -60.39
CA GLY A 241 -68.76 2.63 -59.33
C GLY A 241 -67.24 2.56 -59.11
N VAL A 242 -66.48 2.14 -60.13
CA VAL A 242 -65.02 2.07 -60.15
C VAL A 242 -64.49 3.21 -61.03
N GLU A 243 -63.37 3.83 -60.64
CA GLU A 243 -62.68 4.84 -61.45
C GLU A 243 -61.66 4.14 -62.36
N ILE A 244 -61.72 4.43 -63.66
CA ILE A 244 -60.90 3.76 -64.66
C ILE A 244 -59.87 4.77 -65.18
N ILE A 245 -58.62 4.60 -64.75
CA ILE A 245 -57.53 5.48 -65.13
C ILE A 245 -56.85 4.92 -66.38
N VAL A 246 -56.87 5.71 -67.44
CA VAL A 246 -56.19 5.41 -68.71
C VAL A 246 -54.97 6.31 -68.79
N ASP A 247 -53.78 5.71 -68.70
CA ASP A 247 -52.50 6.42 -68.77
C ASP A 247 -51.76 6.08 -70.09
N ASP A 248 -50.62 6.74 -70.32
CA ASP A 248 -49.71 6.58 -71.48
C ASP A 248 -49.00 5.20 -71.51
N THR A 249 -49.30 4.31 -70.54
CA THR A 249 -48.78 2.94 -70.53
C THR A 249 -49.47 2.12 -71.64
N PRO A 250 -48.72 1.53 -72.60
CA PRO A 250 -49.28 0.69 -73.64
C PRO A 250 -49.91 -0.58 -73.04
N ASP A 251 -50.99 -1.06 -73.66
CA ASP A 251 -51.61 -2.36 -73.35
C ASP A 251 -52.15 -2.55 -71.92
N ALA A 252 -52.36 -1.50 -71.13
CA ALA A 252 -52.92 -1.60 -69.78
C ALA A 252 -53.90 -0.47 -69.40
N ILE A 253 -54.87 -0.81 -68.55
CA ILE A 253 -55.82 0.11 -67.90
C ILE A 253 -55.80 -0.15 -66.40
N ILE A 254 -55.85 0.91 -65.59
CA ILE A 254 -55.82 0.81 -64.12
C ILE A 254 -57.24 1.00 -63.58
N LEU A 255 -57.69 0.05 -62.76
CA LEU A 255 -58.95 0.10 -62.02
C LEU A 255 -58.67 0.56 -60.59
N SER A 256 -59.22 1.71 -60.22
CA SER A 256 -59.10 2.29 -58.88
C SER A 256 -60.45 2.27 -58.18
N CYS A 257 -60.54 1.59 -57.05
CA CYS A 257 -61.73 1.60 -56.19
C CYS A 257 -61.40 1.13 -54.78
N PHE A 258 -61.99 1.78 -53.77
CA PHE A 258 -61.83 1.41 -52.36
C PHE A 258 -62.48 0.05 -52.00
N ASP A 259 -63.47 -0.38 -52.79
CA ASP A 259 -64.17 -1.65 -52.59
C ASP A 259 -63.61 -2.72 -53.54
N SER A 260 -63.00 -3.76 -52.97
CA SER A 260 -62.39 -4.86 -53.72
C SER A 260 -63.43 -5.69 -54.49
N VAL A 261 -64.66 -5.79 -53.99
CA VAL A 261 -65.74 -6.52 -54.67
C VAL A 261 -66.16 -5.78 -55.94
N ARG A 262 -66.33 -4.46 -55.86
CA ARG A 262 -66.68 -3.64 -57.03
C ARG A 262 -65.56 -3.63 -58.07
N ARG A 263 -64.31 -3.55 -57.64
CA ARG A 263 -63.15 -3.63 -58.55
C ARG A 263 -63.13 -4.95 -59.31
N GLU A 264 -63.41 -6.05 -58.64
CA GLU A 264 -63.42 -7.37 -59.24
C GLU A 264 -64.61 -7.57 -60.19
N ILE A 265 -65.78 -7.02 -59.85
CA ILE A 265 -66.93 -6.95 -60.76
C ILE A 265 -66.57 -6.17 -62.02
N ALA A 266 -65.96 -4.99 -61.89
CA ALA A 266 -65.52 -4.20 -63.04
C ALA A 266 -64.51 -4.93 -63.91
N ARG A 267 -63.54 -5.63 -63.31
CA ARG A 267 -62.55 -6.46 -64.00
C ARG A 267 -63.20 -7.59 -64.80
N LEU A 268 -64.15 -8.31 -64.19
CA LEU A 268 -64.88 -9.40 -64.84
C LEU A 268 -65.79 -8.90 -65.97
N SER A 269 -66.47 -7.77 -65.75
CA SER A 269 -67.30 -7.13 -66.76
C SER A 269 -66.47 -6.66 -67.95
N LEU A 270 -65.30 -6.06 -67.72
CA LEU A 270 -64.34 -5.71 -68.77
C LEU A 270 -63.89 -6.94 -69.57
N HIS A 271 -63.50 -8.02 -68.89
CA HIS A 271 -63.08 -9.25 -69.56
C HIS A 271 -64.18 -9.83 -70.46
N LYS A 272 -65.43 -9.87 -69.98
CA LYS A 272 -66.58 -10.34 -70.77
C LYS A 272 -66.86 -9.44 -71.97
N LEU A 273 -66.82 -8.12 -71.80
CA LEU A 273 -67.04 -7.15 -72.87
C LEU A 273 -65.96 -7.20 -73.96
N VAL A 274 -64.70 -7.43 -73.57
CA VAL A 274 -63.58 -7.60 -74.52
C VAL A 274 -63.74 -8.90 -75.31
N THR A 275 -64.10 -10.01 -74.63
CA THR A 275 -64.31 -11.31 -75.28
C THR A 275 -65.47 -11.28 -76.29
N ASP A 276 -66.57 -10.58 -75.98
CA ASP A 276 -67.73 -10.41 -76.87
C ASP A 276 -67.46 -9.39 -78.01
N GLY A 277 -66.49 -8.48 -77.82
CA GLY A 277 -66.05 -7.52 -78.83
C GLY A 277 -67.02 -6.37 -79.13
N ARG A 278 -68.18 -6.31 -78.44
CA ARG A 278 -69.24 -5.31 -78.60
C ARG A 278 -69.34 -4.41 -77.36
N ILE A 279 -68.66 -3.27 -77.40
CA ILE A 279 -68.55 -2.35 -76.27
C ILE A 279 -69.37 -1.08 -76.55
N HIS A 280 -70.64 -1.07 -76.10
CA HIS A 280 -71.57 0.05 -76.20
C HIS A 280 -72.36 0.22 -74.88
N PRO A 281 -72.84 1.44 -74.55
CA PRO A 281 -73.42 1.71 -73.22
C PRO A 281 -74.55 0.77 -72.80
N ALA A 282 -75.49 0.45 -73.70
CA ALA A 282 -76.61 -0.44 -73.40
C ALA A 282 -76.18 -1.88 -73.04
N ARG A 283 -75.06 -2.36 -73.59
CA ARG A 283 -74.54 -3.70 -73.29
C ARG A 283 -73.74 -3.71 -71.99
N ILE A 284 -73.10 -2.60 -71.64
CA ILE A 284 -72.38 -2.44 -70.38
C ILE A 284 -73.35 -2.56 -69.20
N GLU A 285 -74.52 -1.92 -69.28
CA GLU A 285 -75.56 -2.02 -68.25
C GLU A 285 -76.18 -3.43 -68.11
N GLU A 286 -76.13 -4.26 -69.15
CA GLU A 286 -76.67 -5.63 -69.13
C GLU A 286 -75.67 -6.65 -68.55
N VAL A 287 -74.36 -6.39 -68.70
CA VAL A 287 -73.29 -7.32 -68.30
C VAL A 287 -72.84 -7.10 -66.85
N VAL A 288 -72.98 -5.87 -66.34
CA VAL A 288 -72.58 -5.44 -64.98
C VAL A 288 -73.62 -5.82 -63.93
#